data_AF-A0A2S0VML4-F1
#
_entry.id   AF-A0A2S0VML4-F1
#
_cell.length_a   1.000
_cell.length_b   1.000
_cell.length_c   1.000
_cell.angle_alpha   90.00
_cell.angle_beta   90.00
_cell.angle_gamma   90.00
#
_symmetry.space_group_name_H-M   'P 1'
#
loop_
_entity.id
_entity.type
_entity.pdbx_description
1 polymer ?
#
loop_
_entity_poly.entity_id
_entity_poly.type
_entity_poly.pdbx_seq_one_letter_code
_entity_poly.pdbx_strand_id
1 'polypeptide(L)'
;MRAFLILVTTFLLSSCADLFLASTGLRTFYKIEKQQVKYYQWNVVSQEFSISKLTDANAQKFKELSPHYGKDDLSVFYGSKKLTNADPNTFRLINAFIAMDSKNVYVDGKQLQNADPQTFKYHGSSWASDKNDYYFNGVKLSVCDINSFKVVEDDYPRRGYDNYCYFYQSYKVPLRDRDSLEILNGLYARDKYNVYWADRVVNNAQPSKIMVQPNRSSPLATDGKFCFSGTQIIGCADLNLNGQKFCGCDT
;
A
#
# COMPACT_ATOMS: atom_id res chain seq x y z
N MET A 1 -10.27 68.72 -10.75
CA MET A 1 -9.22 67.67 -10.80
C MET A 1 -9.63 66.53 -9.87
N ARG A 2 -10.08 65.40 -10.41
CA ARG A 2 -10.34 64.16 -9.64
C ARG A 2 -9.19 63.20 -9.96
N ALA A 3 -8.42 62.81 -8.94
CA ALA A 3 -7.35 61.83 -9.06
C ALA A 3 -7.94 60.42 -8.98
N PHE A 4 -7.71 59.61 -10.01
CA PHE A 4 -7.99 58.17 -10.01
C PHE A 4 -6.83 57.44 -9.32
N LEU A 5 -7.12 56.73 -8.24
CA LEU A 5 -6.19 55.82 -7.57
C LEU A 5 -6.26 54.47 -8.30
N ILE A 6 -5.24 54.13 -9.08
CA ILE A 6 -5.14 52.82 -9.73
C ILE A 6 -4.62 51.83 -8.69
N LEU A 7 -5.51 50.93 -8.26
CA LEU A 7 -5.18 49.80 -7.39
C LEU A 7 -4.48 48.73 -8.25
N VAL A 8 -3.15 48.69 -8.20
CA VAL A 8 -2.36 47.61 -8.82
C VAL A 8 -2.48 46.38 -7.94
N THR A 9 -3.38 45.47 -8.28
CA THR A 9 -3.42 44.13 -7.70
C THR A 9 -2.28 43.31 -8.30
N THR A 10 -1.23 43.11 -7.52
CA THR A 10 -0.14 42.19 -7.86
C THR A 10 -0.66 40.77 -7.81
N PHE A 11 -1.00 40.22 -8.99
CA PHE A 11 -1.12 38.79 -9.19
C PHE A 11 0.26 38.16 -8.96
N LEU A 12 0.47 37.61 -7.77
CA LEU A 12 1.57 36.68 -7.53
C LEU A 12 1.32 35.46 -8.42
N LEU A 13 2.14 35.34 -9.46
CA LEU A 13 2.27 34.15 -10.29
C LEU A 13 2.65 32.98 -9.38
N SER A 14 1.63 32.24 -8.93
CA SER A 14 1.84 30.94 -8.31
C SER A 14 2.54 30.07 -9.34
N SER A 15 3.74 29.63 -9.00
CA SER A 15 4.54 28.81 -9.89
C SER A 15 3.77 27.52 -10.18
N CYS A 16 3.80 27.07 -11.44
CA CYS A 16 3.10 25.86 -11.89
C CYS A 16 3.50 24.59 -11.09
N ALA A 17 4.55 24.66 -10.27
CA ALA A 17 4.96 23.61 -9.33
C ALA A 17 3.95 23.39 -8.19
N ASP A 18 3.17 24.41 -7.80
CA ASP A 18 2.16 24.28 -6.74
C ASP A 18 0.89 23.55 -7.22
N LEU A 19 0.62 23.57 -8.52
CA LEU A 19 -0.56 22.91 -9.11
C LEU A 19 -0.40 21.38 -9.21
N PHE A 20 0.81 20.86 -9.34
CA PHE A 20 1.05 19.41 -9.50
C PHE A 20 1.08 18.64 -8.17
N LEU A 21 1.32 19.32 -7.04
CA LEU A 21 1.26 18.75 -5.70
C LEU A 21 -0.16 18.66 -5.12
N ALA A 22 -1.18 19.07 -5.88
CA ALA A 22 -2.59 19.07 -5.46
C ALA A 22 -3.29 17.69 -5.57
N SER A 23 -2.58 16.64 -6.02
CA SER A 23 -3.18 15.35 -6.36
C SER A 23 -3.32 14.33 -5.21
N THR A 24 -2.78 14.60 -4.01
CA THR A 24 -2.76 13.60 -2.90
C THR A 24 -3.74 13.86 -1.76
N GLY A 25 -4.53 14.93 -1.80
CA GLY A 25 -5.69 15.14 -0.92
C GLY A 25 -5.42 15.40 0.57
N LEU A 26 -4.29 14.98 1.15
CA LEU A 26 -3.95 15.23 2.56
C LEU A 26 -2.54 15.81 2.69
N ARG A 27 -2.41 16.97 3.35
CA ARG A 27 -1.11 17.55 3.73
C ARG A 27 -0.96 17.49 5.25
N THR A 28 0.18 16.97 5.71
CA THR A 28 0.50 16.90 7.14
C THR A 28 1.90 17.43 7.42
N PHE A 29 2.09 18.04 8.59
CA PHE A 29 3.40 18.53 9.05
C PHE A 29 3.36 18.88 10.54
N TYR A 30 4.54 18.92 11.17
CA TYR A 30 4.68 19.46 12.52
C TYR A 30 5.02 20.94 12.49
N LYS A 31 4.60 21.67 13.52
CA LYS A 31 5.03 23.05 13.75
C LYS A 31 5.23 23.30 15.23
N ILE A 32 6.31 24.01 15.55
CA ILE A 32 6.62 24.43 16.91
C ILE A 32 6.20 25.91 17.04
N GLU A 33 5.26 26.20 17.93
CA GLU A 33 4.74 27.55 18.18
C GLU A 33 4.64 27.80 19.68
N LYS A 34 5.21 28.91 20.16
CA LYS A 34 5.11 29.30 21.59
C LYS A 34 5.45 28.14 22.55
N GLN A 35 6.55 27.44 22.27
CA GLN A 35 7.01 26.26 23.02
C GLN A 35 6.01 25.07 23.04
N GLN A 36 5.17 24.95 22.02
CA GLN A 36 4.25 23.83 21.86
C GLN A 36 4.46 23.19 20.51
N VAL A 37 4.47 21.86 20.48
CA VAL A 37 4.45 21.10 19.22
C VAL A 37 3.00 20.87 18.82
N LYS A 38 2.69 21.17 17.56
CA LYS A 38 1.38 20.97 16.95
C LYS A 38 1.54 20.17 15.67
N TYR A 39 0.60 19.27 15.43
CA TYR A 39 0.49 18.51 14.20
C TYR A 39 -0.69 19.03 13.38
N TYR A 40 -0.40 19.39 12.14
CA TYR A 40 -1.34 19.99 11.21
C TYR A 40 -1.76 18.92 10.21
N GLN A 41 -3.05 18.85 9.92
CA GLN A 41 -3.60 18.01 8.86
C GLN A 41 -4.59 18.85 8.06
N TRP A 42 -4.40 18.88 6.75
CA TRP A 42 -5.27 19.57 5.83
C TRP A 42 -5.75 18.61 4.75
N ASN A 43 -7.04 18.31 4.76
CA ASN A 43 -7.69 17.62 3.66
C ASN A 43 -8.04 18.65 2.58
N VAL A 44 -7.28 18.63 1.49
CA VAL A 44 -7.45 19.55 0.36
C VAL A 44 -8.80 19.33 -0.33
N VAL A 45 -9.31 18.09 -0.34
CA VAL A 45 -10.55 17.72 -1.04
C VAL A 45 -11.78 18.19 -0.26
N SER A 46 -11.84 17.88 1.04
CA SER A 46 -12.96 18.35 1.90
C SER A 46 -12.76 19.78 2.40
N GLN A 47 -11.59 20.37 2.18
CA GLN A 47 -11.16 21.65 2.77
C GLN A 47 -11.16 21.63 4.31
N GLU A 48 -11.17 20.44 4.91
CA GLU A 48 -11.15 20.29 6.36
C GLU A 48 -9.72 20.41 6.89
N PHE A 49 -9.59 21.06 8.02
CA PHE A 49 -8.30 21.30 8.65
C PHE A 49 -8.39 20.97 10.14
N SER A 50 -7.43 20.18 10.62
CA SER A 50 -7.32 19.82 12.02
C SER A 50 -5.92 20.10 12.56
N ILE A 51 -5.87 20.71 13.74
CA ILE A 51 -4.65 20.91 14.52
C ILE A 51 -4.76 20.07 15.78
N SER A 52 -3.76 19.24 16.02
CA SER A 52 -3.60 18.50 17.27
C SER A 52 -2.39 19.00 18.03
N LYS A 53 -2.57 19.39 19.31
CA LYS A 53 -1.45 19.72 20.19
C LYS A 53 -0.85 18.42 20.75
N LEU A 54 0.46 18.27 20.68
CA LEU A 54 1.18 17.17 21.32
C LEU A 54 1.54 17.62 22.75
N THR A 55 0.71 17.28 23.73
CA THR A 55 0.88 17.72 25.13
C THR A 55 2.13 17.14 25.77
N ASP A 56 2.55 15.96 25.34
CA ASP A 56 3.69 15.23 25.91
C ASP A 56 5.01 15.55 25.22
N ALA A 57 5.00 16.42 24.21
CA ALA A 57 6.18 16.73 23.41
C ALA A 57 7.03 17.83 24.05
N ASN A 58 8.33 17.58 24.15
CA ASN A 58 9.31 18.59 24.52
C ASN A 58 9.63 19.47 23.30
N ALA A 59 8.95 20.61 23.18
CA ALA A 59 9.09 21.51 22.05
C ALA A 59 10.51 22.03 21.81
N GLN A 60 11.36 22.12 22.83
CA GLN A 60 12.74 22.59 22.67
C GLN A 60 13.66 21.53 22.07
N LYS A 61 13.30 20.25 22.21
CA LYS A 61 14.06 19.09 21.73
C LYS A 61 13.40 18.37 20.57
N PHE A 62 12.22 18.84 20.15
CA PHE A 62 11.44 18.19 19.10
C PHE A 62 12.14 18.29 17.75
N LYS A 63 12.21 17.16 17.06
CA LYS A 63 12.75 16.98 15.73
C LYS A 63 11.71 16.28 14.87
N GLU A 64 11.30 16.93 13.80
CA GLU A 64 10.56 16.27 12.73
C GLU A 64 11.50 15.31 11.97
N LEU A 65 11.06 14.07 11.78
CA LEU A 65 11.78 13.05 11.00
C LEU A 65 11.14 12.86 9.62
N SER A 66 9.82 12.98 9.54
CA SER A 66 9.04 13.01 8.31
C SER A 66 7.71 13.75 8.56
N PRO A 67 6.89 14.00 7.52
CA PRO A 67 5.54 14.53 7.68
C PRO A 67 4.61 13.69 8.58
N HIS A 68 5.02 12.46 8.94
CA HIS A 68 4.26 11.55 9.80
C HIS A 68 4.98 11.20 11.10
N TYR A 69 6.32 11.26 11.16
CA TYR A 69 7.08 10.88 12.35
C TYR A 69 7.84 12.08 12.92
N GLY A 70 7.76 12.26 14.23
CA GLY A 70 8.57 13.21 14.98
C GLY A 70 9.04 12.60 16.28
N LYS A 71 10.09 13.15 16.87
CA LYS A 71 10.57 12.71 18.19
C LYS A 71 11.17 13.86 18.98
N ASP A 72 11.23 13.70 20.29
CA ASP A 72 12.07 14.52 21.16
C ASP A 72 13.05 13.61 21.93
N ASP A 73 13.55 14.07 23.08
CA ASP A 73 14.48 13.34 23.95
C ASP A 73 13.82 12.21 24.76
N LEU A 74 12.48 12.21 24.90
CA LEU A 74 11.72 11.29 25.75
C LEU A 74 10.68 10.45 24.99
N SER A 75 10.22 10.92 23.83
CA SER A 75 9.05 10.40 23.14
C SER A 75 9.23 10.39 21.63
N VAL A 76 8.58 9.41 20.99
CA VAL A 76 8.40 9.35 19.54
C VAL A 76 6.91 9.49 19.23
N PHE A 77 6.59 10.17 18.13
CA PHE A 77 5.23 10.48 17.71
C PHE A 77 5.01 10.02 16.26
N TYR A 78 3.81 9.50 16.00
CA TYR A 78 3.26 9.32 14.66
C TYR A 78 2.03 10.22 14.50
N GLY A 79 2.14 11.25 13.68
CA GLY A 79 1.24 12.38 13.67
C GLY A 79 1.12 12.99 15.07
N SER A 80 -0.11 13.12 15.57
CA SER A 80 -0.37 13.60 16.92
C SER A 80 -0.26 12.54 18.02
N LYS A 81 -0.09 11.27 17.66
CA LYS A 81 -0.10 10.16 18.60
C LYS A 81 1.31 9.85 19.09
N LYS A 82 1.51 9.84 20.42
CA LYS A 82 2.71 9.29 21.05
C LYS A 82 2.76 7.77 20.87
N LEU A 83 3.91 7.25 20.44
CA LEU A 83 4.16 5.81 20.32
C LEU A 83 4.56 5.24 21.67
N THR A 84 3.75 4.33 22.20
CA THR A 84 4.05 3.62 23.44
C THR A 84 5.26 2.70 23.25
N ASN A 85 6.16 2.69 24.24
CA ASN A 85 7.39 1.86 24.27
C ASN A 85 8.42 2.13 23.17
N ALA A 86 8.25 3.18 22.37
CA ALA A 86 9.26 3.59 21.39
C ALA A 86 10.46 4.21 22.10
N ASP A 87 11.67 3.76 21.76
CA ASP A 87 12.90 4.34 22.28
C ASP A 87 13.40 5.48 21.36
N PRO A 88 13.26 6.76 21.75
CA PRO A 88 13.67 7.89 20.92
C PRO A 88 15.17 7.90 20.60
N ASN A 89 16.02 7.27 21.42
CA ASN A 89 17.47 7.29 21.21
C ASN A 89 17.89 6.41 20.04
N THR A 90 17.21 5.27 19.85
CA THR A 90 17.52 4.31 18.78
C THR A 90 16.52 4.38 17.61
N PHE A 91 15.49 5.21 17.71
CA PHE A 91 14.46 5.36 16.68
C PHE A 91 15.00 5.92 15.36
N ARG A 92 14.69 5.23 14.27
CA ARG A 92 15.05 5.61 12.90
C ARG A 92 13.97 5.23 11.90
N LEU A 93 13.88 6.00 10.81
CA LEU A 93 12.99 5.69 9.70
C LEU A 93 13.65 4.66 8.76
N ILE A 94 12.84 3.73 8.25
CA ILE A 94 13.17 2.90 7.09
C ILE A 94 12.63 3.57 5.83
N ASN A 95 11.40 4.08 5.89
CA ASN A 95 10.79 4.94 4.88
C ASN A 95 9.76 5.87 5.55
N ALA A 96 8.89 6.53 4.76
CA ALA A 96 7.89 7.46 5.29
C ALA A 96 6.86 6.82 6.24
N PHE A 97 6.61 5.51 6.09
CA PHE A 97 5.56 4.76 6.79
C PHE A 97 6.10 3.69 7.74
N ILE A 98 7.35 3.26 7.54
CA ILE A 98 8.01 2.23 8.34
C ILE A 98 9.17 2.84 9.12
N ALA A 99 9.19 2.58 10.42
CA ALA A 99 10.24 3.00 11.32
C ALA A 99 10.57 1.89 12.31
N MET A 100 11.70 2.00 13.00
CA MET A 100 12.03 1.07 14.08
C MET A 100 12.96 1.69 15.10
N ASP A 101 12.96 1.12 16.29
CA ASP A 101 13.99 1.31 17.31
C ASP A 101 14.77 0.01 17.52
N SER A 102 15.62 -0.06 18.56
CA SER A 102 16.42 -1.26 18.85
C SER A 102 15.61 -2.51 19.21
N LYS A 103 14.32 -2.38 19.54
CA LYS A 103 13.46 -3.46 20.06
C LYS A 103 12.16 -3.65 19.28
N ASN A 104 11.71 -2.65 18.54
CA ASN A 104 10.40 -2.62 17.91
C ASN A 104 10.45 -2.13 16.46
N VAL A 105 9.63 -2.74 15.61
CA VAL A 105 9.31 -2.24 14.27
C VAL A 105 7.92 -1.61 14.29
N TYR A 106 7.74 -0.51 13.56
CA TYR A 106 6.49 0.24 13.45
C TYR A 106 6.10 0.43 11.98
N VAL A 107 4.84 0.16 11.66
CA VAL A 107 4.23 0.40 10.34
C VAL A 107 3.01 1.30 10.56
N ASP A 108 2.96 2.45 9.91
CA ASP A 108 1.92 3.48 10.08
C ASP A 108 1.65 3.84 11.56
N GLY A 109 2.73 3.98 12.33
CA GLY A 109 2.66 4.28 13.76
C GLY A 109 2.12 3.15 14.63
N LYS A 110 1.93 1.94 14.09
CA LYS A 110 1.53 0.74 14.85
C LYS A 110 2.72 -0.18 15.03
N GLN A 111 2.95 -0.64 16.25
CA GLN A 111 3.98 -1.64 16.53
C GLN A 111 3.62 -2.96 15.84
N LEU A 112 4.56 -3.48 15.05
CA LEU A 112 4.47 -4.79 14.43
C LEU A 112 4.84 -5.86 15.46
N GLN A 113 3.82 -6.57 15.95
CA GLN A 113 4.00 -7.53 17.04
C GLN A 113 4.94 -8.68 16.64
N ASN A 114 5.86 -9.01 17.54
CA ASN A 114 6.85 -10.10 17.39
C ASN A 114 7.79 -9.99 16.19
N ALA A 115 7.88 -8.82 15.53
CA ALA A 115 8.91 -8.58 14.54
C ALA A 115 10.28 -8.50 15.22
N ASP A 116 11.31 -9.00 14.55
CA ASP A 116 12.71 -8.89 14.96
C ASP A 116 13.39 -7.70 14.24
N PRO A 117 13.60 -6.56 14.91
CA PRO A 117 14.20 -5.38 14.30
C PRO A 117 15.64 -5.60 13.83
N GLN A 118 16.37 -6.56 14.41
CA GLN A 118 17.77 -6.82 14.04
C GLN A 118 17.89 -7.47 12.66
N THR A 119 16.88 -8.25 12.27
CA THR A 119 16.85 -8.96 10.99
C THR A 119 15.81 -8.43 10.03
N PHE A 120 15.05 -7.41 10.43
CA PHE A 120 13.99 -6.81 9.63
C PHE A 120 14.54 -6.18 8.34
N LYS A 121 13.89 -6.48 7.21
CA LYS A 121 14.21 -6.00 5.87
C LYS A 121 12.94 -5.57 5.17
N TYR A 122 12.96 -4.37 4.60
CA TYR A 122 11.92 -3.89 3.70
C TYR A 122 12.31 -4.21 2.25
N HIS A 123 11.40 -4.84 1.50
CA HIS A 123 11.66 -5.31 0.13
C HIS A 123 11.00 -4.43 -0.94
N GLY A 124 10.30 -3.36 -0.55
CA GLY A 124 9.51 -2.56 -1.47
C GLY A 124 8.07 -3.06 -1.60
N SER A 125 7.20 -2.24 -2.20
CA SER A 125 5.82 -2.61 -2.53
C SER A 125 5.02 -3.22 -1.38
N SER A 126 5.22 -2.70 -0.16
CA SER A 126 4.59 -3.18 1.09
C SER A 126 5.09 -4.52 1.63
N TRP A 127 6.05 -5.18 0.95
CA TRP A 127 6.68 -6.40 1.44
C TRP A 127 7.82 -6.09 2.41
N ALA A 128 7.87 -6.87 3.49
CA ALA A 128 8.98 -6.91 4.41
C ALA A 128 9.18 -8.33 4.93
N SER A 129 10.31 -8.59 5.56
CA SER A 129 10.58 -9.86 6.25
C SER A 129 11.49 -9.64 7.44
N ASP A 130 11.55 -10.61 8.33
CA ASP A 130 12.63 -10.79 9.29
C ASP A 130 13.09 -12.25 9.26
N LYS A 131 13.86 -12.69 10.26
CA LYS A 131 14.31 -14.10 10.32
C LYS A 131 13.20 -15.12 10.61
N ASN A 132 12.03 -14.66 11.07
CA ASN A 132 10.94 -15.51 11.54
C ASN A 132 9.77 -15.53 10.55
N ASP A 133 9.53 -14.46 9.79
CA ASP A 133 8.41 -14.41 8.84
C ASP A 133 8.52 -13.32 7.75
N TYR A 134 7.54 -13.33 6.86
CA TYR A 134 7.25 -12.27 5.90
C TYR A 134 6.05 -11.44 6.35
N TYR A 135 5.99 -10.21 5.86
CA TYR A 135 4.93 -9.25 6.17
C TYR A 135 4.47 -8.57 4.89
N PHE A 136 3.17 -8.33 4.80
CA PHE A 136 2.57 -7.48 3.79
C PHE A 136 1.80 -6.36 4.47
N ASN A 137 2.18 -5.11 4.23
CA ASN A 137 1.54 -3.92 4.79
C ASN A 137 1.37 -3.98 6.33
N GLY A 138 2.41 -4.44 7.03
CA GLY A 138 2.40 -4.60 8.49
C GLY A 138 1.55 -5.77 9.01
N VAL A 139 1.09 -6.67 8.14
CA VAL A 139 0.42 -7.90 8.52
C VAL A 139 1.36 -9.07 8.31
N LYS A 140 1.61 -9.82 9.39
CA LYS A 140 2.42 -11.04 9.38
C LYS A 140 1.76 -12.11 8.50
N LEU A 141 2.54 -12.74 7.63
CA LEU A 141 2.13 -13.93 6.89
C LEU A 141 2.28 -15.17 7.78
N SER A 142 1.66 -16.27 7.39
CA SER A 142 2.00 -17.59 7.95
C SER A 142 2.56 -18.41 6.81
N VAL A 143 3.80 -18.07 6.42
CA VAL A 143 4.49 -18.73 5.31
C VAL A 143 4.70 -20.22 5.60
N CYS A 144 4.71 -21.04 4.56
CA CYS A 144 4.84 -22.48 4.71
C CYS A 144 6.30 -22.93 4.66
N ASP A 145 7.13 -22.19 3.94
CA ASP A 145 8.57 -22.35 3.92
C ASP A 145 9.25 -20.99 3.75
N ILE A 146 9.78 -20.47 4.86
CA ILE A 146 10.42 -19.16 4.91
C ILE A 146 11.64 -19.05 3.99
N ASN A 147 12.35 -20.16 3.75
CA ASN A 147 13.62 -20.14 3.03
C ASN A 147 13.42 -20.08 1.51
N SER A 148 12.25 -20.45 1.01
CA SER A 148 11.94 -20.45 -0.42
C SER A 148 10.98 -19.35 -0.84
N PHE A 149 10.55 -18.49 0.09
CA PHE A 149 9.59 -17.44 -0.20
C PHE A 149 10.13 -16.44 -1.24
N LYS A 150 9.31 -16.15 -2.24
CA LYS A 150 9.58 -15.22 -3.33
C LYS A 150 8.37 -14.33 -3.54
N VAL A 151 8.64 -13.04 -3.75
CA VAL A 151 7.65 -12.09 -4.24
C VAL A 151 7.51 -12.30 -5.75
N VAL A 152 6.28 -12.33 -6.25
CA VAL A 152 6.01 -12.38 -7.69
C VAL A 152 6.36 -11.02 -8.29
N GLU A 153 7.19 -11.03 -9.32
CA GLU A 153 7.55 -9.82 -10.07
C GLU A 153 6.40 -9.45 -11.03
N ASP A 154 5.63 -8.43 -10.66
CA ASP A 154 4.65 -7.76 -11.51
C ASP A 154 4.67 -6.24 -11.22
N ASP A 155 3.91 -5.43 -11.98
CA ASP A 155 3.93 -3.95 -11.85
C ASP A 155 3.58 -3.46 -10.42
N TYR A 156 2.78 -4.24 -9.70
CA TYR A 156 2.34 -3.93 -8.34
C TYR A 156 2.36 -5.21 -7.51
N PRO A 157 3.56 -5.64 -7.06
CA PRO A 157 3.77 -6.99 -6.56
C PRO A 157 3.02 -7.20 -5.26
N ARG A 158 1.84 -7.80 -5.39
CA ARG A 158 0.92 -8.13 -4.29
C ARG A 158 0.88 -9.63 -4.04
N ARG A 159 1.69 -10.42 -4.75
CA ARG A 159 1.63 -11.87 -4.71
C ARG A 159 2.98 -12.43 -4.27
N GLY A 160 2.95 -13.54 -3.58
CA GLY A 160 4.14 -14.26 -3.15
C GLY A 160 3.90 -15.75 -3.18
N TYR A 161 4.96 -16.53 -3.19
CA TYR A 161 4.89 -17.98 -3.09
C TYR A 161 6.12 -18.51 -2.39
N ASP A 162 5.98 -19.69 -1.80
CA ASP A 162 7.09 -20.51 -1.36
C ASP A 162 6.98 -21.90 -2.04
N ASN A 163 7.77 -22.87 -1.59
CA ASN A 163 7.76 -24.23 -2.15
C ASN A 163 6.43 -24.98 -1.97
N TYR A 164 5.54 -24.53 -1.07
CA TYR A 164 4.29 -25.23 -0.73
C TYR A 164 3.04 -24.36 -0.94
N CYS A 165 3.17 -23.05 -0.83
CA CYS A 165 2.07 -22.13 -0.67
C CYS A 165 2.16 -20.94 -1.61
N TYR A 166 1.00 -20.35 -1.89
CA TYR A 166 0.82 -19.18 -2.72
C TYR A 166 -0.01 -18.15 -1.96
N PHE A 167 0.32 -16.88 -2.12
CA PHE A 167 -0.21 -15.78 -1.32
C PHE A 167 -0.64 -14.63 -2.21
N TYR A 168 -1.74 -14.00 -1.82
CA TYR A 168 -2.11 -12.68 -2.25
C TYR A 168 -2.13 -11.77 -1.01
N GLN A 169 -1.25 -10.78 -1.00
CA GLN A 169 -0.99 -9.91 0.14
C GLN A 169 -0.61 -10.76 1.37
N SER A 170 -1.28 -10.57 2.51
CA SER A 170 -1.09 -11.40 3.70
C SER A 170 -1.96 -12.67 3.73
N TYR A 171 -2.76 -12.92 2.68
CA TYR A 171 -3.68 -14.06 2.63
C TYR A 171 -3.05 -15.24 1.90
N LYS A 172 -3.09 -16.41 2.55
CA LYS A 172 -2.76 -17.69 1.94
C LYS A 172 -3.90 -18.11 1.00
N VAL A 173 -3.61 -18.26 -0.28
CA VAL A 173 -4.57 -18.74 -1.28
C VAL A 173 -4.84 -20.23 -1.00
N PRO A 174 -6.09 -20.71 -1.09
CA PRO A 174 -6.46 -22.12 -0.88
C PRO A 174 -6.03 -22.98 -2.09
N LEU A 175 -4.72 -22.99 -2.35
CA LEU A 175 -4.07 -23.72 -3.43
C LEU A 175 -4.29 -25.23 -3.26
N ARG A 176 -4.68 -25.92 -4.33
CA ARG A 176 -4.92 -27.37 -4.30
C ARG A 176 -3.71 -28.17 -4.76
N ASP A 177 -2.92 -27.61 -5.67
CA ASP A 177 -1.75 -28.28 -6.19
C ASP A 177 -0.63 -27.30 -6.51
N ARG A 178 0.43 -27.34 -5.69
CA ARG A 178 1.54 -26.40 -5.82
C ARG A 178 2.45 -26.71 -7.00
N ASP A 179 2.59 -27.98 -7.37
CA ASP A 179 3.50 -28.45 -8.41
C ASP A 179 3.05 -28.00 -9.80
N SER A 180 1.74 -27.94 -10.04
CA SER A 180 1.16 -27.43 -11.30
C SER A 180 0.81 -25.94 -11.27
N LEU A 181 1.21 -25.20 -10.23
CA LEU A 181 0.91 -23.77 -10.12
C LEU A 181 1.55 -23.00 -11.27
N GLU A 182 0.71 -22.31 -12.04
CA GLU A 182 1.10 -21.33 -13.05
C GLU A 182 0.56 -19.95 -12.64
N ILE A 183 1.46 -18.99 -12.50
CA ILE A 183 1.14 -17.61 -12.14
C ILE A 183 0.90 -16.83 -13.43
N LEU A 184 -0.30 -16.25 -13.57
CA LEU A 184 -0.74 -15.54 -14.76
C LEU A 184 -0.77 -14.02 -14.50
N ASN A 185 -1.07 -13.24 -15.55
CA ASN A 185 -1.27 -11.79 -15.43
C ASN A 185 -2.57 -11.48 -14.63
N GLY A 186 -2.73 -10.25 -14.15
CA GLY A 186 -4.03 -9.76 -13.68
C GLY A 186 -4.49 -10.35 -12.36
N LEU A 187 -3.55 -10.75 -11.52
CA LEU A 187 -3.79 -11.49 -10.28
C LEU A 187 -4.40 -12.89 -10.49
N TYR A 188 -4.46 -13.38 -11.73
CA TYR A 188 -4.85 -14.76 -11.97
C TYR A 188 -3.68 -15.71 -11.71
N ALA A 189 -4.03 -16.92 -11.31
CA ALA A 189 -3.14 -18.08 -11.30
C ALA A 189 -3.99 -19.33 -11.55
N ARG A 190 -3.36 -20.45 -11.86
CA ARG A 190 -4.05 -21.74 -11.94
C ARG A 190 -3.18 -22.84 -11.37
N ASP A 191 -3.83 -23.89 -10.90
CA ASP A 191 -3.22 -25.20 -10.80
C ASP A 191 -4.03 -26.19 -11.66
N LYS A 192 -3.71 -27.48 -11.64
CA LYS A 192 -4.44 -28.49 -12.43
C LYS A 192 -5.93 -28.62 -12.08
N TYR A 193 -6.37 -28.14 -10.92
CA TYR A 193 -7.73 -28.28 -10.40
C TYR A 193 -8.53 -26.98 -10.44
N ASN A 194 -7.89 -25.85 -10.21
CA ASN A 194 -8.55 -24.57 -9.97
C ASN A 194 -7.89 -23.41 -10.72
N VAL A 195 -8.71 -22.42 -11.06
CA VAL A 195 -8.27 -21.06 -11.38
C VAL A 195 -8.46 -20.20 -10.13
N TYR A 196 -7.53 -19.29 -9.89
CA TYR A 196 -7.55 -18.34 -8.79
C TYR A 196 -7.52 -16.91 -9.34
N TRP A 197 -8.17 -15.99 -8.64
CA TRP A 197 -8.00 -14.56 -8.81
C TRP A 197 -7.77 -13.92 -7.45
N ALA A 198 -6.62 -13.26 -7.28
CA ALA A 198 -6.14 -12.81 -5.99
C ALA A 198 -6.07 -13.99 -4.99
N ASP A 199 -6.83 -13.92 -3.89
CA ASP A 199 -6.89 -14.93 -2.84
C ASP A 199 -8.01 -15.96 -3.01
N ARG A 200 -8.81 -15.87 -4.09
CA ARG A 200 -10.06 -16.63 -4.24
C ARG A 200 -10.04 -17.59 -5.41
N VAL A 201 -10.74 -18.70 -5.26
CA VAL A 201 -11.05 -19.64 -6.36
C VAL A 201 -12.06 -18.99 -7.31
N VAL A 202 -11.81 -19.07 -8.61
CA VAL A 202 -12.76 -18.69 -9.67
C VAL A 202 -13.63 -19.90 -9.99
N ASN A 203 -14.84 -19.92 -9.47
CA ASN A 203 -15.76 -21.03 -9.65
C ASN A 203 -16.14 -21.19 -11.13
N ASN A 204 -16.35 -22.45 -11.57
CA ASN A 204 -16.73 -22.86 -12.92
C ASN A 204 -15.68 -22.67 -14.03
N ALA A 205 -14.52 -22.06 -13.73
CA ALA A 205 -13.46 -21.93 -14.71
C ALA A 205 -12.77 -23.27 -14.99
N GLN A 206 -12.46 -23.54 -16.25
CA GLN A 206 -11.65 -24.69 -16.66
C GLN A 206 -10.15 -24.34 -16.61
N PRO A 207 -9.36 -24.87 -15.65
CA PRO A 207 -7.98 -24.44 -15.47
C PRO A 207 -7.10 -24.70 -16.70
N SER A 208 -7.29 -25.83 -17.38
CA SER A 208 -6.51 -26.19 -18.56
C SER A 208 -6.77 -25.30 -19.79
N LYS A 209 -7.83 -24.48 -19.78
CA LYS A 209 -8.22 -23.62 -20.90
C LYS A 209 -8.19 -22.12 -20.59
N ILE A 210 -7.94 -21.74 -19.34
CA ILE A 210 -7.97 -20.33 -18.95
C ILE A 210 -6.91 -19.52 -19.72
N MET A 211 -7.34 -18.43 -20.31
CA MET A 211 -6.53 -17.41 -20.97
C MET A 211 -6.82 -16.07 -20.31
N VAL A 212 -5.78 -15.28 -20.07
CA VAL A 212 -5.91 -13.95 -19.46
C VAL A 212 -5.55 -12.91 -20.50
N GLN A 213 -6.38 -11.87 -20.62
CA GLN A 213 -6.14 -10.77 -21.54
C GLN A 213 -4.84 -10.04 -21.15
N PRO A 214 -3.90 -9.82 -22.09
CA PRO A 214 -2.64 -9.14 -21.77
C PRO A 214 -2.83 -7.64 -21.53
N ASN A 215 -1.86 -7.03 -20.82
CA ASN A 215 -1.64 -5.58 -20.74
C ASN A 215 -2.84 -4.75 -20.25
N ARG A 216 -3.57 -5.24 -19.24
CA ARG A 216 -4.57 -4.47 -18.50
C ARG A 216 -4.38 -4.60 -17.01
N SER A 217 -4.61 -3.51 -16.28
CA SER A 217 -4.57 -3.46 -14.81
C SER A 217 -5.63 -4.37 -14.16
N SER A 218 -6.75 -4.60 -14.84
CA SER A 218 -7.78 -5.56 -14.47
C SER A 218 -8.22 -6.34 -15.72
N PRO A 219 -7.49 -7.39 -16.12
CA PRO A 219 -7.76 -8.09 -17.36
C PRO A 219 -8.95 -9.03 -17.23
N LEU A 220 -9.64 -9.22 -18.35
CA LEU A 220 -10.60 -10.31 -18.49
C LEU A 220 -9.85 -11.64 -18.56
N ALA A 221 -10.50 -12.72 -18.14
CA ALA A 221 -10.06 -14.07 -18.44
C ALA A 221 -11.17 -14.84 -19.16
N THR A 222 -10.83 -15.85 -19.95
CA THR A 222 -11.81 -16.73 -20.59
C THR A 222 -11.27 -18.15 -20.66
N ASP A 223 -12.14 -19.13 -20.48
CA ASP A 223 -11.82 -20.55 -20.71
C ASP A 223 -12.44 -21.08 -22.01
N GLY A 224 -12.96 -20.18 -22.86
CA GLY A 224 -13.69 -20.46 -24.08
C GLY A 224 -15.18 -20.77 -23.87
N LYS A 225 -15.63 -21.01 -22.63
CA LYS A 225 -17.04 -21.16 -22.29
C LYS A 225 -17.58 -19.93 -21.55
N PHE A 226 -16.80 -19.40 -20.62
CA PHE A 226 -17.16 -18.26 -19.80
C PHE A 226 -16.12 -17.16 -19.90
N CYS A 227 -16.59 -15.92 -19.88
CA CYS A 227 -15.76 -14.73 -19.71
C CYS A 227 -15.78 -14.32 -18.25
N PHE A 228 -14.63 -13.99 -17.68
CA PHE A 228 -14.44 -13.67 -16.28
C PHE A 228 -13.84 -12.28 -16.09
N SER A 229 -14.34 -11.55 -15.09
CA SER A 229 -13.68 -10.38 -14.51
C SER A 229 -13.47 -10.65 -13.03
N GLY A 230 -12.21 -10.89 -12.67
CA GLY A 230 -11.85 -11.47 -11.39
C GLY A 230 -12.53 -12.82 -11.17
N THR A 231 -13.37 -12.90 -10.14
CA THR A 231 -14.12 -14.13 -9.83
C THR A 231 -15.51 -14.21 -10.48
N GLN A 232 -15.93 -13.17 -11.19
CA GLN A 232 -17.31 -13.05 -11.70
C GLN A 232 -17.37 -13.46 -13.16
N ILE A 233 -18.41 -14.21 -13.53
CA ILE A 233 -18.75 -14.45 -14.94
C ILE A 233 -19.43 -13.18 -15.47
N ILE A 234 -18.98 -12.68 -16.62
CA ILE A 234 -19.54 -11.51 -17.29
C ILE A 234 -20.19 -11.91 -18.60
N GLY A 235 -21.39 -11.38 -18.85
CA GLY A 235 -22.13 -11.60 -20.10
C GLY A 235 -21.64 -10.70 -21.23
N CYS A 236 -21.87 -11.12 -22.48
CA CYS A 236 -21.42 -10.38 -23.66
C CYS A 236 -21.98 -8.95 -23.77
N ALA A 237 -23.17 -8.70 -23.25
CA ALA A 237 -23.80 -7.38 -23.24
C ALA A 237 -23.05 -6.36 -22.36
N ASP A 238 -22.28 -6.83 -21.37
CA ASP A 238 -21.55 -6.00 -20.41
C ASP A 238 -20.09 -5.75 -20.86
N LEU A 239 -19.69 -6.31 -22.01
CA LEU A 239 -18.35 -6.19 -22.55
C LEU A 239 -18.31 -5.12 -23.65
N ASN A 240 -17.22 -4.37 -23.71
CA ASN A 240 -16.90 -3.57 -24.90
C ASN A 240 -16.45 -4.46 -26.06
N LEU A 241 -16.36 -3.91 -27.27
CA LEU A 241 -16.00 -4.66 -28.50
C LEU A 241 -14.71 -5.50 -28.36
N ASN A 242 -13.67 -4.95 -27.72
CA ASN A 242 -12.42 -5.70 -27.50
C ASN A 242 -12.62 -6.86 -26.52
N GLY A 243 -13.43 -6.69 -25.48
CA GLY A 243 -13.80 -7.73 -24.54
C GLY A 243 -14.68 -8.81 -25.20
N GLN A 244 -15.66 -8.41 -26.01
CA GLN A 244 -16.51 -9.32 -26.78
C GLN A 244 -15.68 -10.21 -27.71
N LYS A 245 -14.74 -9.61 -28.46
CA LYS A 245 -13.81 -10.34 -29.32
C LYS A 245 -12.93 -11.31 -28.54
N PHE A 246 -12.36 -10.88 -27.42
CA PHE A 246 -11.51 -11.73 -26.57
C PHE A 246 -12.30 -12.90 -25.96
N CYS A 247 -13.53 -12.64 -25.52
CA CYS A 247 -14.37 -13.63 -24.87
C CYS A 247 -15.21 -14.47 -25.84
N GLY A 248 -15.08 -14.27 -27.15
CA GLY A 248 -15.75 -15.08 -28.17
C GLY A 248 -17.26 -14.86 -28.21
N CYS A 249 -17.72 -13.62 -27.99
CA CYS A 249 -19.13 -13.26 -28.03
C CYS A 249 -19.73 -13.19 -29.45
N ASP A 250 -18.88 -13.15 -30.47
CA ASP A 250 -19.28 -13.12 -31.86
C ASP A 250 -19.54 -14.56 -32.35
N THR A 251 -20.70 -15.12 -31.99
CA THR A 251 -21.29 -16.32 -32.60
C THR A 251 -22.76 -16.12 -32.88
#